data_AF-A0A1X7VGQ3-F1
#
_entry.id   AF-A0A1X7VGQ3-F1
#
_cell.length_a   1.000
_cell.length_b   1.000
_cell.length_c   1.000
_cell.angle_alpha   90.00
_cell.angle_beta   90.00
_cell.angle_gamma   90.00
#
_symmetry.space_group_name_H-M   'P 1'
#
loop_
_entity.id
_entity.type
_entity.pdbx_description
1 polymer ?
#
loop_
_entity_poly.entity_id
_entity_poly.type
_entity_poly.pdbx_seq_one_letter_code
_entity_poly.pdbx_strand_id
1 'polypeptide(L)'
;LILNIDWFNPYKHSPYSVGAIYLAVLNLPRSERYKIEKLFVGIIPGPTEPSLNVNTYLQPLVDELNQLFFEGIYVESDTSQGA
;
A
#
# COMPACT_ATOMS: atom_id res chain seq x y z
N LEU A 1 -11.16 -0.89 4.18
CA LEU A 1 -9.76 -1.08 3.76
C LEU A 1 -9.20 -2.33 4.44
N ILE A 2 -8.20 -2.99 3.86
CA ILE A 2 -7.39 -4.02 4.54
C ILE A 2 -5.91 -3.73 4.30
N LEU A 3 -5.13 -3.65 5.37
CA LEU A 3 -3.68 -3.47 5.34
C LEU A 3 -3.02 -4.80 5.72
N ASN A 4 -2.03 -5.22 4.95
CA ASN A 4 -1.23 -6.38 5.26
C ASN A 4 0.24 -6.04 5.14
N ILE A 5 1.06 -6.72 5.94
CA ILE A 5 2.51 -6.59 5.93
C ILE A 5 3.09 -8.00 5.99
N ASP A 6 4.01 -8.30 5.09
CA ASP A 6 4.68 -9.61 5.03
C ASP A 6 6.18 -9.44 4.85
N TRP A 7 6.96 -10.35 5.43
CA TRP A 7 8.42 -10.34 5.40
C TRP A 7 8.92 -11.51 4.57
N PHE A 8 9.73 -11.22 3.56
CA PHE A 8 10.24 -12.25 2.67
C PHE A 8 11.70 -12.00 2.32
N ASN A 9 12.37 -13.06 1.89
CA ASN A 9 13.73 -13.00 1.41
C ASN A 9 13.75 -12.95 -0.12
N PRO A 10 14.11 -11.81 -0.74
CA PRO A 10 14.19 -11.70 -2.19
C PRO A 10 15.39 -12.46 -2.80
N TYR A 11 16.36 -12.88 -1.99
CA TYR A 11 17.60 -13.50 -2.46
C TYR A 11 17.66 -15.00 -2.12
N LYS A 12 18.25 -15.80 -3.01
CA LYS A 12 18.57 -17.20 -2.73
C LYS A 12 19.89 -17.26 -1.96
N HIS A 13 19.88 -17.86 -0.77
CA HIS A 13 21.06 -18.13 0.08
C HIS A 13 21.74 -16.92 0.77
N SER A 14 21.02 -15.81 0.99
CA SER A 14 21.48 -14.72 1.85
C SER A 14 20.49 -14.50 3.00
N PRO A 15 20.92 -14.30 4.25
CA PRO A 15 20.02 -13.89 5.34
C PRO A 15 19.61 -12.42 5.13
N TYR A 16 18.59 -12.20 4.30
CA TYR A 16 18.05 -10.88 4.01
C TYR A 16 16.52 -10.94 4.10
N SER A 17 15.91 -9.95 4.74
CA SER A 17 14.46 -9.83 4.89
C SER A 17 14.02 -8.43 4.46
N VAL A 18 12.96 -8.38 3.65
CA VAL A 18 12.29 -7.16 3.19
C VAL A 18 10.84 -7.24 3.59
N GLY A 19 10.27 -6.14 4.06
CA GLY A 19 8.84 -6.04 4.32
C GLY A 19 8.09 -5.55 3.08
N ALA A 20 7.04 -6.23 2.65
CA ALA A 20 6.06 -5.71 1.70
C ALA A 20 4.82 -5.24 2.46
N ILE A 21 4.37 -4.03 2.16
CA ILE A 21 3.11 -3.46 2.64
C ILE A 21 2.14 -3.45 1.47
N TYR A 22 0.92 -3.94 1.66
CA TYR A 22 -0.14 -3.85 0.65
C TYR A 22 -1.50 -3.48 1.26
N LEU A 23 -2.14 -2.48 0.67
CA LEU A 23 -3.44 -1.95 1.09
C LEU A 23 -4.49 -2.19 -0.01
N ALA A 24 -5.59 -2.85 0.36
CA ALA A 24 -6.71 -3.13 -0.54
C ALA A 24 -7.99 -2.36 -0.16
N VAL A 25 -8.67 -1.83 -1.19
CA VAL A 25 -9.95 -1.11 -1.04
C VAL A 25 -11.11 -2.11 -1.04
N LEU A 26 -11.55 -2.50 0.16
CA LEU A 26 -12.63 -3.48 0.34
C LEU A 26 -14.01 -3.01 -0.17
N ASN A 27 -14.18 -1.71 -0.40
CA ASN A 27 -15.41 -1.13 -0.96
C ASN A 27 -15.60 -1.47 -2.45
N LEU A 28 -14.54 -1.90 -3.14
CA LEU A 28 -14.63 -2.37 -4.52
C LEU A 28 -15.37 -3.73 -4.61
N PRO A 29 -15.97 -4.06 -5.78
CA PRO A 29 -16.48 -5.39 -6.06
C PRO A 29 -15.42 -6.46 -5.80
N ARG A 30 -15.83 -7.65 -5.34
CA ARG A 30 -14.88 -8.71 -4.93
C ARG A 30 -13.87 -9.07 -6.02
N SER A 31 -14.27 -9.03 -7.29
CA SER A 31 -13.40 -9.31 -8.45
C SER A 31 -12.28 -8.28 -8.65
N GLU A 32 -12.41 -7.08 -8.07
CA GLU A 32 -11.50 -5.94 -8.32
C GLU A 32 -10.52 -5.69 -7.18
N ARG A 33 -10.80 -6.17 -5.96
CA ARG A 33 -10.09 -5.76 -4.72
C ARG A 33 -8.58 -6.01 -4.72
N TYR A 34 -8.12 -7.03 -5.44
CA TYR A 34 -6.72 -7.48 -5.42
C TYR A 34 -6.07 -7.41 -6.80
N LYS A 35 -6.66 -6.65 -7.74
CA LYS A 35 -5.98 -6.32 -8.98
C LYS A 35 -4.82 -5.38 -8.68
N ILE A 36 -3.69 -5.58 -9.37
CA ILE A 36 -2.46 -4.83 -9.10
C ILE A 36 -2.65 -3.32 -9.25
N GLU A 37 -3.45 -2.89 -10.22
CA GLU A 37 -3.84 -1.48 -10.45
C GLU A 37 -4.73 -0.86 -9.35
N LYS A 38 -5.25 -1.67 -8.42
CA LYS A 38 -6.14 -1.25 -7.32
C LYS A 38 -5.51 -1.43 -5.94
N LEU A 39 -4.28 -1.92 -5.89
CA LEU A 39 -3.52 -2.09 -4.65
C LEU A 39 -2.53 -0.94 -4.48
N PHE A 40 -2.43 -0.42 -3.26
CA PHE A 40 -1.32 0.44 -2.88
C PHE A 40 -0.24 -0.45 -2.27
N VAL A 41 1.00 -0.31 -2.74
CA VAL A 41 2.13 -1.16 -2.34
C VAL A 41 3.28 -0.30 -1.84
N GLY A 42 3.89 -0.71 -0.73
CA GLY A 42 5.10 -0.11 -0.17
C GLY A 42 6.13 -1.17 0.19
N ILE A 43 7.40 -0.77 0.27
CA ILE A 43 8.51 -1.67 0.62
C ILE A 43 9.24 -1.11 1.83
N ILE A 44 9.41 -1.93 2.87
CA ILE A 44 10.29 -1.70 4.00
C ILE A 44 11.65 -2.31 3.65
N PRO A 45 12.70 -1.50 3.49
CA PRO A 45 14.01 -2.02 3.14
C PRO A 45 14.57 -2.94 4.23
N GLY A 46 15.32 -3.95 3.80
CA GLY A 46 16.07 -4.82 4.70
C GLY A 46 17.32 -4.16 5.29
N PRO A 47 18.25 -4.91 5.89
CA PRO A 47 18.47 -6.36 5.69
C PRO A 47 17.71 -7.29 6.64
N THR A 48 17.09 -6.77 7.70
CA THR A 48 16.39 -7.55 8.71
C THR A 48 15.04 -6.92 9.02
N GLU A 49 14.14 -7.71 9.59
CA GLU A 49 12.88 -7.20 10.13
C GLU A 49 13.14 -6.07 11.14
N PRO A 50 12.37 -4.96 11.10
CA PRO A 50 12.51 -3.88 12.07
C PRO A 50 12.28 -4.41 13.49
N SER A 51 13.27 -4.26 14.37
CA SER A 51 13.23 -4.82 15.71
C SER A 51 12.39 -4.01 16.71
N LEU A 52 12.09 -2.74 16.40
CA LEU A 52 11.44 -1.83 17.35
C LEU A 52 10.07 -1.29 16.89
N ASN A 53 9.95 -0.79 15.66
CA ASN A 53 8.71 -0.14 15.27
C ASN A 53 8.46 -0.12 13.75
N VAL A 54 7.38 -0.76 13.33
CA VAL A 54 6.87 -0.70 11.95
C VAL A 54 6.16 0.63 11.67
N ASN A 55 5.68 1.33 12.70
CA ASN A 55 4.88 2.56 12.57
C ASN A 55 5.64 3.67 11.84
N THR A 56 6.97 3.76 11.99
CA THR A 56 7.77 4.76 11.26
C THR A 56 7.62 4.61 9.74
N TYR A 57 7.49 3.37 9.25
CA TYR A 57 7.26 3.09 7.83
C TYR A 57 5.80 3.29 7.41
N LEU A 58 4.87 3.22 8.35
CA LEU A 58 3.44 3.45 8.11
C LEU A 58 3.05 4.92 8.20
N GLN A 59 3.88 5.78 8.80
CA GLN A 59 3.56 7.19 9.00
C GLN A 59 3.17 7.91 7.70
N PRO A 60 3.89 7.77 6.56
CA PRO A 60 3.49 8.42 5.31
C PRO A 60 2.10 7.96 4.83
N LEU A 61 1.79 6.67 4.98
CA LEU A 61 0.48 6.13 4.62
C LEU A 61 -0.63 6.70 5.52
N VAL A 62 -0.36 6.86 6.81
CA VAL A 62 -1.31 7.47 7.76
C VAL A 62 -1.56 8.93 7.41
N ASP A 63 -0.51 9.68 7.08
CA ASP A 63 -0.61 11.09 6.72
C ASP A 63 -1.45 11.28 5.44
N GLU A 64 -1.19 10.47 4.41
CA GLU A 64 -1.98 10.47 3.17
C GLU A 64 -3.44 10.09 3.42
N LEU A 65 -3.72 9.03 4.19
CA LEU A 65 -5.09 8.61 4.50
C LEU A 65 -5.85 9.67 5.29
N ASN A 66 -5.20 10.35 6.24
CA ASN A 66 -5.79 11.45 6.97
C ASN A 66 -6.09 12.63 6.03
N GLN A 67 -5.16 12.99 5.15
CA GLN A 67 -5.39 14.04 4.16
C GLN A 67 -6.60 13.71 3.28
N LEU A 68 -6.66 12.48 2.74
CA LEU A 68 -7.79 12.01 1.93
C LEU A 68 -9.12 12.03 2.70
N PHE A 69 -9.10 11.74 4.00
CA PHE A 69 -10.30 11.69 4.81
C PHE A 69 -10.82 13.08 5.20
N PHE A 70 -9.94 14.01 5.57
CA PHE A 70 -10.33 15.33 6.07
C PHE A 70 -10.40 16.40 4.98
N GLU A 71 -9.49 16.39 4.01
CA GLU A 71 -9.40 17.39 2.93
C GLU A 71 -10.03 16.87 1.63
N GLY A 72 -9.93 15.55 1.39
CA GLY A 72 -10.32 14.94 0.12
C GLY A 72 -9.33 15.24 -1.01
N ILE A 73 -9.68 14.82 -2.23
CA ILE A 73 -8.92 15.14 -3.45
C ILE A 73 -9.85 15.61 -4.55
N TYR A 74 -9.36 16.54 -5.37
CA TYR A 74 -10.02 16.91 -6.61
C TYR A 74 -9.64 15.89 -7.69
N VAL A 75 -10.64 15.25 -8.29
CA VAL A 75 -10.46 14.32 -9.39
C VAL A 75 -11.10 14.93 -10.62
N GLU A 76 -10.28 15.33 -11.59
CA GLU A 76 -10.78 15.72 -12.90
C GLU A 76 -11.41 14.50 -13.57
N SER A 77 -12.67 14.65 -13.99
CA SER A 77 -13.32 13.64 -14.79
C SER A 77 -13.05 13.98 -16.26
N ASP A 78 -12.33 13.10 -16.95
CA ASP A 78 -12.26 13.13 -18.41
C ASP A 78 -13.66 12.87 -18.96
N THR A 79 -14.40 13.95 -19.18
CA THR A 79 -15.69 13.91 -19.86
C THR A 79 -15.43 13.93 -21.37
N SER A 80 -14.69 12.95 -21.86
CA SER A 80 -14.47 12.73 -23.29
C SER A 80 -14.91 11.32 -23.66
N GLN A 81 -16.22 11.10 -23.57
CA GLN A 81 -16.93 10.14 -24.41
C GLN A 81 -18.42 10.53 -24.50
N GLY A 82 -18.64 11.65 -25.18
CA GLY A 82 -19.89 11.92 -25.88
C GLY A 82 -19.63 11.77 -27.38
N ALA A 83 -20.01 10.62 -27.95
CA ALA A 83 -20.45 10.41 -29.32
C ALA A 83 -20.96 8.96 -29.46
#